data_AF-A0A941KEP0-F1
#
_entry.id   AF-A0A941KEP0-F1
#
_cell.length_a   1.000
_cell.length_b   1.000
_cell.length_c   1.000
_cell.angle_alpha   90.00
_cell.angle_beta   90.00
_cell.angle_gamma   90.00
#
_symmetry.space_group_name_H-M   'P 1'
#
loop_
_entity.id
_entity.type
_entity.pdbx_description
1 polymer ?
#
loop_
_entity_poly.entity_id
_entity_poly.type
_entity_poly.pdbx_seq_one_letter_code
_entity_poly.pdbx_strand_id
1 'polypeptide(L)'
;MDQKFLQKAQEAGWVIEAVHEDSCIVRCPVDGCGMRARVRAKGDVPPRINDRVQSNYSVGSFDDARQILRDRREDLALSIVEVEEAAGLTKDHLAKIERDRDGRVPNLDTFIYWANALGFDLVLRPADLPRKTQSMICDTRALTGRRGRRFENERRRRAGGRDPR
;
A
#
# COMPACT_ATOMS: atom_id res chain seq x y z
N MET A 1 3.91 39.11 7.40
CA MET A 1 4.23 38.00 6.48
C MET A 1 4.43 38.52 5.06
N ASP A 2 5.40 37.99 4.30
CA ASP A 2 5.72 38.42 2.92
C ASP A 2 5.48 37.27 1.93
N GLN A 3 5.08 37.59 0.70
CA GLN A 3 4.88 36.67 -0.42
C GLN A 3 6.13 35.81 -0.67
N LYS A 4 7.32 36.39 -0.53
CA LYS A 4 8.61 35.67 -0.70
C LYS A 4 8.77 34.51 0.27
N PHE A 5 8.25 34.63 1.48
CA PHE A 5 8.34 33.58 2.50
C PHE A 5 7.40 32.41 2.19
N LEU A 6 6.18 32.70 1.74
CA LEU A 6 5.23 31.67 1.31
C LEU A 6 5.74 30.91 0.09
N GLN A 7 6.35 31.64 -0.87
CA GLN A 7 6.99 31.05 -2.03
C GLN A 7 8.13 30.11 -1.63
N LYS A 8 9.00 30.50 -0.69
CA LYS A 8 10.07 29.64 -0.16
C LYS A 8 9.54 28.35 0.46
N ALA A 9 8.39 28.40 1.17
CA ALA A 9 7.76 27.22 1.75
C ALA A 9 7.22 26.25 0.68
N GLN A 10 6.64 26.79 -0.40
CA GLN A 10 6.17 25.98 -1.54
C GLN A 10 7.33 25.41 -2.36
N GLU A 11 8.40 26.19 -2.59
CA GLU A 11 9.64 25.74 -3.24
C GLU A 11 10.33 24.62 -2.44
N ALA A 12 10.20 24.63 -1.11
CA ALA A 12 10.62 23.53 -0.24
C ALA A 12 9.71 22.29 -0.29
N GLY A 13 8.65 22.30 -1.12
CA GLY A 13 7.79 21.14 -1.39
C GLY A 13 6.60 20.97 -0.44
N TRP A 14 6.22 22.01 0.31
CA TRP A 14 5.11 21.98 1.24
C TRP A 14 3.83 22.62 0.67
N VAL A 15 2.66 22.19 1.16
CA VAL A 15 1.36 22.83 0.88
C VAL A 15 0.98 23.70 2.07
N ILE A 16 0.68 24.97 1.84
CA ILE A 16 0.24 25.90 2.88
C ILE A 16 -1.22 25.59 3.23
N GLU A 17 -1.49 25.28 4.50
CA GLU A 17 -2.82 24.94 5.03
C GLU A 17 -3.46 26.14 5.74
N ALA A 18 -2.67 26.95 6.45
CA ALA A 18 -3.14 28.18 7.11
C ALA A 18 -2.03 29.22 7.23
N VAL A 19 -2.42 30.50 7.28
CA VAL A 19 -1.53 31.67 7.38
C VAL A 19 -1.91 32.51 8.61
N HIS A 20 -0.93 32.84 9.44
CA HIS A 20 -1.03 33.72 10.61
C HIS A 20 -0.10 34.94 10.45
N GLU A 21 -0.11 35.88 11.39
CA GLU A 21 0.67 37.13 11.29
C GLU A 21 2.18 36.89 11.10
N ASP A 22 2.73 35.88 11.78
CA ASP A 22 4.17 35.58 11.87
C ASP A 22 4.58 34.16 11.42
N SER A 23 3.61 33.32 11.07
CA SER A 23 3.82 31.89 10.83
C SER A 23 2.78 31.29 9.89
N CYS A 24 3.12 30.20 9.23
CA CYS A 24 2.18 29.40 8.46
C CYS A 24 2.17 27.95 8.93
N ILE A 25 1.02 27.31 8.81
CA ILE A 25 0.89 25.86 8.95
C ILE A 25 1.07 25.27 7.57
N VAL A 26 2.02 24.36 7.43
CA VAL A 26 2.28 23.66 6.19
C VAL A 26 2.07 22.16 6.37
N ARG A 27 1.53 21.52 5.33
CA ARG A 27 1.20 20.10 5.28
C ARG A 27 2.01 19.41 4.19
N CYS A 28 2.38 18.16 4.45
CA CYS A 28 2.90 17.30 3.39
C CYS A 28 1.83 17.07 2.30
N PRO A 29 2.17 17.21 1.00
CA PRO A 29 1.23 16.93 -0.09
C PRO A 29 1.00 15.44 -0.36
N VAL A 30 1.81 14.54 0.21
CA VAL A 30 1.76 13.10 -0.07
C VAL A 30 0.53 12.46 0.58
N ASP A 31 -0.24 11.71 -0.20
CA ASP A 31 -1.40 10.97 0.28
C ASP A 31 -1.00 10.00 1.41
N GLY A 32 -1.73 10.06 2.53
CA GLY A 32 -1.43 9.27 3.73
C GLY A 32 -0.43 9.91 4.70
N CYS A 33 0.26 10.99 4.32
CA CYS A 33 1.15 11.72 5.23
C CYS A 33 0.37 12.80 6.02
N GLY A 34 0.15 12.57 7.32
CA GLY A 34 -0.53 13.52 8.21
C GLY A 34 0.37 14.61 8.81
N MET A 35 1.63 14.71 8.38
CA MET A 35 2.61 15.60 8.99
C MET A 35 2.27 17.07 8.71
N ARG A 36 2.11 17.83 9.80
CA ARG A 36 1.94 19.28 9.80
C ARG A 36 3.11 19.92 10.52
N ALA A 37 3.66 20.99 9.95
CA ALA A 37 4.70 21.79 10.58
C ALA A 37 4.25 23.24 10.68
N ARG A 38 4.61 23.91 11.78
CA ARG A 38 4.46 25.36 11.93
C ARG A 38 5.79 26.02 11.57
N VAL A 39 5.81 26.78 10.49
CA VAL A 39 7.01 27.48 10.01
C VAL A 39 6.88 28.95 10.37
N ARG A 40 7.92 29.52 10.99
CA ARG A 40 7.95 30.93 11.41
C ARG A 40 8.73 31.78 10.41
N ALA A 41 8.30 33.01 10.18
CA ALA A 41 8.89 33.93 9.22
C ALA A 41 10.39 34.26 9.46
N LYS A 42 10.87 34.12 10.70
CA LYS A 42 12.26 34.37 11.10
C LYS A 42 13.12 33.10 11.24
N GLY A 43 12.58 31.92 10.93
CA GLY A 43 13.29 30.65 11.03
C GLY A 43 13.60 30.05 9.66
N ASP A 44 14.59 29.17 9.59
CA ASP A 44 14.82 28.39 8.39
C ASP A 44 13.67 27.42 8.14
N VAL A 45 13.24 27.35 6.89
CA VAL A 45 12.30 26.33 6.43
C VAL A 45 13.10 25.03 6.37
N PRO A 46 12.78 24.01 7.17
CA PRO A 46 13.54 22.76 7.14
C PRO A 46 13.46 22.16 5.73
N PRO A 47 14.59 21.72 5.14
CA PRO A 47 14.58 21.10 3.83
C PRO A 47 13.76 19.82 3.92
N ARG A 48 12.85 19.62 2.95
CA ARG A 48 12.21 18.33 2.76
C ARG A 48 13.28 17.36 2.26
N ILE A 49 13.67 16.41 3.11
CA ILE A 49 14.42 15.23 2.65
C ILE A 49 13.44 14.43 1.78
N ASN A 50 13.56 14.58 0.47
CA ASN A 50 12.70 13.96 -0.53
C ASN A 50 13.43 12.84 -1.28
N ASP A 51 14.29 12.09 -0.57
CA ASP A 51 14.89 10.91 -1.15
C ASP A 51 14.00 9.70 -0.88
N ARG A 52 13.04 9.54 -1.81
CA ARG A 52 12.41 8.28 -2.23
C ARG A 52 11.72 7.47 -1.12
N VAL A 53 10.39 7.57 -1.06
CA VAL A 53 9.58 6.40 -0.72
C VAL A 53 8.77 6.07 -1.97
N GLN A 54 9.14 4.99 -2.65
CA GLN A 54 8.24 4.35 -3.60
C GLN A 54 6.95 4.05 -2.83
N SER A 55 5.86 4.75 -3.12
CA SER A 55 4.59 4.56 -2.42
C SER A 55 3.93 3.23 -2.79
N ASN A 56 4.38 2.57 -3.86
CA ASN A 56 3.88 1.27 -4.29
C ASN A 56 5.03 0.39 -4.77
N TYR A 57 5.13 -0.80 -4.21
CA TYR A 57 6.02 -1.84 -4.71
C TYR A 57 5.31 -2.64 -5.81
N SER A 58 5.98 -2.85 -6.93
CA SER A 58 5.51 -3.78 -7.96
C SER A 58 6.13 -5.14 -7.71
N VAL A 59 5.28 -6.12 -7.41
CA VAL A 59 5.70 -7.50 -7.11
C VAL A 59 5.39 -8.36 -8.33
N GLY A 60 6.41 -8.91 -8.98
CA GLY A 60 6.25 -9.83 -10.11
C GLY A 60 6.37 -11.30 -9.70
N SER A 61 7.04 -11.57 -8.59
CA SER A 61 7.29 -12.90 -8.04
C SER A 61 7.16 -12.92 -6.52
N PHE A 62 7.06 -14.12 -5.95
CA PHE A 62 7.12 -14.26 -4.50
C PHE A 62 8.46 -13.85 -3.90
N ASP A 63 9.57 -14.08 -4.63
CA ASP A 63 10.90 -13.66 -4.18
C ASP A 63 11.00 -12.13 -4.03
N ASP A 64 10.40 -11.38 -4.96
CA ASP A 64 10.31 -9.91 -4.85
C ASP A 64 9.54 -9.51 -3.59
N ALA A 65 8.39 -10.15 -3.36
CA ALA A 65 7.51 -9.90 -2.22
C ALA A 65 8.21 -10.18 -0.89
N ARG A 66 8.95 -11.30 -0.82
CA ARG A 66 9.76 -11.68 0.34
C ARG A 66 10.82 -10.63 0.63
N GLN A 67 11.55 -10.20 -0.39
CA GLN A 67 12.63 -9.22 -0.20
C GLN A 67 12.09 -7.90 0.36
N ILE A 68 10.94 -7.43 -0.15
CA ILE A 68 10.29 -6.22 0.35
C ILE A 68 9.90 -6.34 1.83
N LEU A 69 9.33 -7.48 2.26
CA LEU A 69 8.99 -7.70 3.67
C LEU A 69 10.25 -7.73 4.55
N ARG A 70 11.31 -8.40 4.08
CA ARG A 70 12.58 -8.49 4.80
C ARG A 70 13.23 -7.12 4.97
N ASP A 71 13.36 -6.37 3.88
CA ASP A 71 13.94 -5.02 3.89
C ASP A 71 13.15 -4.12 4.84
N ARG A 72 11.81 -4.17 4.78
CA ARG A 72 10.96 -3.38 5.68
C ARG A 72 11.14 -3.76 7.15
N ARG A 73 11.22 -5.05 7.46
CA ARG A 73 11.46 -5.53 8.83
C ARG A 73 12.81 -5.03 9.35
N GLU A 74 13.85 -5.12 8.52
CA GLU A 74 15.20 -4.66 8.85
C GLU A 74 15.25 -3.12 9.02
N ASP A 75 14.57 -2.35 8.17
CA ASP A 75 14.42 -0.89 8.29
C ASP A 75 13.71 -0.47 9.58
N LEU A 76 12.74 -1.26 10.04
CA LEU A 76 12.03 -1.04 11.31
C LEU A 76 12.80 -1.59 12.52
N ALA A 77 13.95 -2.21 12.31
CA ALA A 77 14.75 -2.87 13.34
C ALA A 77 13.98 -3.91 14.17
N LEU A 78 13.01 -4.61 13.56
CA LEU A 78 12.21 -5.63 14.22
C LEU A 78 12.82 -7.02 14.05
N SER A 79 12.78 -7.80 15.13
CA SER A 79 13.07 -9.23 15.06
C SER A 79 11.93 -10.00 14.40
N ILE A 80 12.25 -11.20 13.91
CA ILE A 80 11.26 -12.11 13.31
C ILE A 80 10.14 -12.43 14.31
N VAL A 81 10.50 -12.65 15.59
CA VAL A 81 9.55 -13.00 16.65
C VAL A 81 8.57 -11.86 16.91
N GLU A 82 9.04 -10.61 16.94
CA GLU A 82 8.18 -9.43 17.13
C GLU A 82 7.19 -9.26 15.99
N VAL A 83 7.61 -9.52 14.74
CA VAL A 83 6.71 -9.47 13.58
C VAL A 83 5.66 -10.58 13.62
N GLU A 84 6.05 -11.80 13.98
CA GLU A 84 5.10 -12.92 14.11
C GLU A 84 4.09 -12.69 15.24
N GLU A 85 4.54 -12.14 16.36
CA GLU A 85 3.68 -11.76 17.48
C GLU A 85 2.70 -10.65 17.07
N ALA A 86 3.18 -9.60 16.39
CA ALA A 86 2.33 -8.53 15.88
C ALA A 86 1.33 -9.03 14.81
N ALA A 87 1.71 -10.04 14.03
CA ALA A 87 0.84 -10.68 13.04
C ALA A 87 -0.16 -11.69 13.65
N GLY A 88 -0.07 -11.99 14.95
CA GLY A 88 -0.91 -12.99 15.62
C GLY A 88 -0.65 -14.42 15.14
N LEU A 89 0.57 -14.72 14.70
CA LEU A 89 0.96 -16.01 14.14
C LEU A 89 1.84 -16.81 15.11
N THR A 90 1.86 -18.14 14.93
CA THR A 90 2.80 -19.02 15.65
C THR A 90 4.25 -18.72 15.25
N LYS A 91 5.19 -18.99 16.16
CA LYS A 91 6.62 -18.72 15.94
C LYS A 91 7.23 -19.60 14.84
N ASP A 92 8.26 -19.10 14.16
CA ASP A 92 9.14 -19.78 13.18
C ASP A 92 8.60 -19.99 11.75
N HIS A 93 7.56 -19.28 11.33
CA HIS A 93 7.10 -19.29 9.94
C HIS A 93 7.85 -18.27 9.07
N LEU A 94 8.03 -17.04 9.56
CA LEU A 94 8.70 -15.96 8.84
C LEU A 94 10.19 -16.28 8.66
N ALA A 95 10.83 -16.88 9.67
CA ALA A 95 12.22 -17.35 9.57
C ALA A 95 12.45 -18.39 8.46
N LYS A 96 11.45 -19.22 8.15
CA LYS A 96 11.55 -20.20 7.06
C LYS A 96 11.43 -19.52 5.70
N ILE A 97 10.58 -18.49 5.63
CA ILE A 97 10.33 -17.75 4.40
C ILE A 97 11.50 -16.84 4.04
N GLU A 98 12.08 -16.12 5.01
CA GLU A 98 13.21 -15.22 4.76
C GLU A 98 14.53 -15.94 4.41
N ARG A 99 14.60 -17.27 4.55
CA ARG A 99 15.76 -18.04 4.09
C ARG A 99 15.87 -18.00 2.57
N ASP A 100 17.04 -17.62 2.10
CA ASP A 100 17.40 -17.74 0.70
C ASP A 100 17.34 -19.22 0.30
N ARG A 101 16.58 -19.52 -0.78
CA ARG A 101 16.50 -20.82 -1.48
C ARG A 101 15.58 -21.93 -0.92
N ASP A 102 14.70 -21.70 0.07
CA ASP A 102 13.80 -22.78 0.53
C ASP A 102 12.68 -23.12 -0.50
N GLY A 103 12.44 -22.28 -1.52
CA GLY A 103 11.41 -22.51 -2.55
C GLY A 103 9.97 -22.62 -2.01
N ARG A 104 9.80 -22.50 -0.69
CA ARG A 104 8.52 -22.56 0.00
C ARG A 104 7.82 -21.23 -0.15
N VAL A 105 6.63 -21.28 -0.72
CA VAL A 105 5.71 -20.15 -0.83
C VAL A 105 4.67 -20.31 0.28
N PRO A 106 4.51 -19.33 1.19
CA PRO A 106 3.50 -19.37 2.23
C PRO A 106 2.10 -19.23 1.60
N ASN A 107 1.07 -19.55 2.38
CA ASN A 107 -0.29 -19.18 2.00
C ASN A 107 -0.41 -17.65 1.91
N LEU A 108 -1.25 -17.15 1.00
CA LEU A 108 -1.49 -15.73 0.78
C LEU A 108 -1.98 -15.05 2.07
N ASP A 109 -2.82 -15.70 2.87
CA ASP A 109 -3.31 -15.14 4.14
C ASP A 109 -2.17 -14.84 5.11
N THR A 110 -1.23 -15.78 5.23
CA THR A 110 -0.03 -15.62 6.08
C THR A 110 0.82 -14.44 5.60
N PHE A 111 1.00 -14.30 4.28
CA PHE A 111 1.72 -13.17 3.71
C PHE A 111 1.03 -11.83 4.01
N ILE A 112 -0.29 -11.77 3.88
CA ILE A 112 -1.09 -10.57 4.19
C ILE A 112 -0.91 -10.18 5.66
N TYR A 113 -0.94 -11.14 6.59
CA TYR A 113 -0.76 -10.84 8.01
C TYR A 113 0.61 -10.23 8.32
N TRP A 114 1.69 -10.78 7.74
CA TRP A 114 3.03 -10.19 7.91
C TRP A 114 3.14 -8.79 7.30
N ALA A 115 2.60 -8.61 6.10
CA ALA A 115 2.63 -7.32 5.43
C ALA A 115 1.88 -6.25 6.26
N ASN A 116 0.68 -6.57 6.75
CA ASN A 116 -0.09 -5.68 7.61
C ASN A 116 0.65 -5.37 8.93
N ALA A 117 1.28 -6.38 9.55
CA ALA A 117 2.08 -6.19 10.77
C ALA A 117 3.29 -5.25 10.53
N LEU A 118 3.85 -5.24 9.32
CA LEU A 118 4.93 -4.34 8.90
C LEU A 118 4.43 -2.98 8.35
N GLY A 119 3.12 -2.73 8.42
CA GLY A 119 2.49 -1.48 8.02
C GLY A 119 2.29 -1.30 6.52
N PHE A 120 2.21 -2.39 5.76
CA PHE A 120 1.83 -2.37 4.34
C PHE A 120 0.33 -2.58 4.16
N ASP A 121 -0.22 -1.92 3.13
CA ASP A 121 -1.53 -2.25 2.56
C ASP A 121 -1.33 -3.01 1.26
N LEU A 122 -1.94 -4.21 1.15
CA LEU A 122 -2.01 -4.94 -0.11
C LEU A 122 -3.24 -4.51 -0.91
N VAL A 123 -3.01 -4.03 -2.13
CA VAL A 123 -4.08 -3.59 -3.02
C VAL A 123 -4.02 -4.31 -4.37
N LEU A 124 -5.19 -4.64 -4.90
CA LEU A 124 -5.33 -5.11 -6.28
C LEU A 124 -5.54 -3.91 -7.20
N ARG A 125 -4.60 -3.69 -8.12
CA ARG A 125 -4.66 -2.62 -9.13
C ARG A 125 -4.91 -3.23 -10.51
N PRO A 126 -5.87 -2.72 -11.30
CA PRO A 126 -6.01 -3.11 -12.69
C PRO A 126 -4.68 -2.94 -13.46
N ALA A 127 -4.33 -3.95 -14.25
CA ALA A 127 -3.13 -3.98 -15.07
C ALA A 127 -3.47 -4.51 -16.47
N ASP A 128 -2.48 -4.50 -17.37
CA ASP A 128 -2.66 -5.02 -18.71
C ASP A 128 -3.10 -6.48 -18.71
N LEU A 129 -4.16 -6.76 -19.46
CA LEU A 129 -4.65 -8.12 -19.60
C LEU A 129 -3.66 -8.98 -20.39
N PRO A 130 -3.33 -10.20 -19.95
CA PRO A 130 -2.52 -11.12 -20.75
C PRO A 130 -3.15 -11.37 -22.12
N ARG A 131 -2.35 -11.51 -23.18
CA ARG A 131 -2.84 -11.71 -24.57
C ARG A 131 -3.83 -12.87 -24.69
N LYS A 132 -3.59 -13.96 -23.95
CA LYS A 132 -4.51 -15.11 -23.89
C LYS A 132 -5.88 -14.70 -23.36
N THR A 133 -5.92 -13.92 -22.29
CA THR A 133 -7.16 -13.38 -21.70
C THR A 133 -7.88 -12.46 -22.69
N GLN A 134 -7.15 -11.60 -23.42
CA GLN A 134 -7.71 -10.76 -24.47
C GLN A 134 -8.37 -11.60 -25.58
N SER A 135 -7.69 -12.64 -26.07
CA SER A 135 -8.24 -13.57 -27.07
C SER A 135 -9.52 -14.23 -26.58
N MET A 136 -9.50 -14.81 -25.38
CA MET A 136 -10.69 -15.45 -24.80
C MET A 136 -11.85 -14.50 -24.66
N ILE A 137 -11.58 -13.24 -24.30
CA ILE A 137 -12.62 -12.20 -24.23
C ILE A 137 -13.25 -12.01 -25.61
N CYS A 138 -12.45 -11.80 -26.66
CA CYS A 138 -12.93 -11.63 -28.03
C CYS A 138 -13.78 -12.83 -28.49
N ASP A 139 -13.27 -14.05 -28.32
CA ASP A 139 -13.92 -15.29 -28.75
C ASP A 139 -15.26 -15.53 -28.06
N THR A 140 -15.42 -15.02 -26.84
CA THR A 140 -16.59 -15.29 -26.00
C THR A 140 -17.54 -14.10 -25.86
N ARG A 141 -17.29 -12.98 -26.56
CA ARG A 141 -18.15 -11.78 -26.48
C ARG A 141 -19.60 -12.05 -26.89
N ALA A 142 -19.85 -12.91 -27.88
CA ALA A 142 -21.20 -13.30 -28.26
C ALA A 142 -21.98 -14.00 -27.13
N LEU A 143 -21.29 -14.59 -26.15
CA LEU A 143 -21.89 -15.32 -25.02
C LEU A 143 -22.18 -14.42 -23.81
N THR A 144 -21.88 -13.12 -23.88
CA THR A 144 -21.97 -12.19 -22.75
C THR A 144 -23.37 -12.16 -22.14
N GLY A 145 -24.43 -12.15 -22.96
CA GLY A 145 -25.82 -12.14 -22.47
C GLY A 145 -26.20 -13.40 -21.68
N ARG A 146 -25.76 -14.59 -22.13
CA ARG A 146 -26.01 -15.86 -21.43
C ARG A 146 -25.21 -15.95 -20.12
N ARG A 147 -23.95 -15.49 -20.14
CA ARG A 147 -23.08 -15.46 -18.95
C ARG A 147 -23.58 -14.46 -17.90
N GLY A 148 -24.01 -13.27 -18.33
CA GLY A 148 -24.58 -12.26 -17.46
C GLY A 148 -25.77 -12.77 -16.66
N ARG A 149 -26.75 -13.41 -17.33
CA ARG A 149 -27.92 -14.01 -16.66
C ARG A 149 -27.53 -15.09 -15.65
N ARG A 150 -26.53 -15.93 -15.96
CA ARG A 150 -26.02 -16.94 -15.03
C ARG A 150 -25.41 -16.29 -13.79
N PHE A 151 -24.55 -15.29 -13.95
CA PHE A 151 -23.92 -14.60 -12.82
C PHE A 151 -24.93 -13.83 -11.97
N GLU A 152 -25.97 -13.28 -12.58
CA GLU A 152 -27.07 -12.63 -11.85
C GLU A 152 -27.85 -13.64 -11.01
N ASN A 153 -28.20 -14.80 -11.57
CA ASN A 153 -28.86 -15.87 -10.83
C ASN A 153 -28.00 -16.41 -9.67
N GLU A 154 -26.69 -16.57 -9.88
CA GLU A 154 -25.75 -16.96 -8.82
C GLU A 154 -25.66 -15.88 -7.72
N ARG A 155 -25.65 -14.58 -8.08
CA ARG A 155 -25.71 -13.47 -7.11
C ARG A 155 -26.99 -13.50 -6.29
N ARG A 156 -28.15 -13.71 -6.93
CA ARG A 156 -29.45 -13.82 -6.25
C ARG A 156 -29.50 -15.01 -5.28
N ARG A 157 -28.93 -16.17 -5.65
CA ARG A 157 -28.82 -17.34 -4.76
C ARG A 157 -27.95 -17.07 -3.53
N ARG A 158 -26.81 -16.38 -3.68
CA ARG A 158 -25.96 -16.00 -2.54
C ARG A 158 -26.64 -15.00 -1.62
N ALA A 159 -27.43 -14.07 -2.17
CA ALA A 159 -28.19 -13.10 -1.39
C ALA A 159 -29.37 -13.75 -0.65
N GLY A 160 -30.06 -14.72 -1.26
CA GLY A 160 -31.17 -15.46 -0.65
C GLY A 160 -30.76 -16.64 0.24
N GLY A 161 -29.48 -16.98 0.31
CA GLY A 161 -28.94 -18.09 1.12
C GLY A 161 -28.56 -17.72 2.56
N ARG A 162 -28.78 -16.47 2.99
CA ARG A 162 -28.77 -16.11 4.42
C ARG A 162 -30.20 -16.24 4.95
N ASP A 163 -30.53 -17.43 5.44
CA ASP A 163 -31.60 -17.58 6.43
C ASP A 163 -31.03 -17.04 7.76
N PRO A 164 -31.57 -15.96 8.35
CA PRO A 164 -31.14 -15.49 9.65
C PRO A 164 -31.75 -16.42 10.70
N ARG A 165 -30.97 -17.40 11.13
CA ARG A 165 -31.16 -18.09 12.40
C ARG A 165 -30.01 -17.76 13.32
#